data_AF-A0A1K0HGE5-F1
#
_entry.id   AF-A0A1K0HGE5-F1
#
_cell.length_a   1.000
_cell.length_b   1.000
_cell.length_c   1.000
_cell.angle_alpha   90.00
_cell.angle_beta   90.00
_cell.angle_gamma   90.00
#
_symmetry.space_group_name_H-M   'P 1'
#
loop_
_entity.id
_entity.type
_entity.pdbx_description
1 polymer ?
#
loop_
_entity_poly.entity_id
_entity_poly.type
_entity_poly.pdbx_seq_one_letter_code
_entity_poly.pdbx_strand_id
1 'polypeptide(L)'
;MEEGELNARTTTTTAEKLYKALHQRLVASGEWQRLAILLRRMLDECGWATSLQNTAANTAKRQNVPSVPELVDVLTAHAKDTLPPHVKTHLLDKLSDFLDRNLEDA
;
A
#
# COMPACT_ATOMS: atom_id res chain seq x y z
N MET A 1 -35.73 6.76 12.81
CA MET A 1 -34.43 7.11 12.22
C MET A 1 -33.44 5.94 12.38
N GLU A 2 -33.92 4.70 12.48
CA GLU A 2 -33.12 3.54 12.94
C GLU A 2 -32.75 2.57 11.80
N GLU A 3 -33.50 2.57 10.69
CA GLU A 3 -33.27 1.67 9.56
C GLU A 3 -32.06 2.05 8.68
N GLY A 4 -31.68 3.33 8.67
CA GLY A 4 -30.51 3.81 7.93
C GLY A 4 -29.18 3.34 8.53
N GLU A 5 -29.11 3.23 9.86
CA GLU A 5 -27.89 2.83 10.59
C GLU A 5 -27.66 1.32 10.52
N LEU A 6 -28.73 0.52 10.54
CA LEU A 6 -28.67 -0.94 10.41
C LEU A 6 -28.21 -1.39 9.02
N ASN A 7 -28.70 -0.71 7.96
CA ASN A 7 -28.28 -1.00 6.59
C ASN A 7 -26.80 -0.66 6.38
N ALA A 8 -26.36 0.53 6.83
CA ALA A 8 -24.97 0.97 6.73
C ALA A 8 -24.01 0.04 7.49
N ARG A 9 -24.42 -0.49 8.65
CA ARG A 9 -23.60 -1.44 9.43
C ARG A 9 -23.50 -2.80 8.74
N THR A 10 -24.60 -3.26 8.14
CA THR A 10 -24.64 -4.54 7.39
C THR A 10 -23.82 -4.48 6.10
N THR A 11 -23.87 -3.38 5.36
CA THR A 11 -23.06 -3.17 4.14
C THR A 11 -21.57 -3.10 4.46
N THR A 12 -21.20 -2.41 5.55
CA THR A 12 -19.81 -2.31 6.01
C THR A 12 -19.25 -3.68 6.36
N THR A 13 -19.98 -4.48 7.14
CA THR A 13 -19.55 -5.83 7.52
C THR A 13 -19.42 -6.77 6.31
N THR A 14 -20.24 -6.60 5.28
CA THR A 14 -20.17 -7.42 4.06
C THR A 14 -18.96 -7.04 3.20
N ALA A 15 -18.71 -5.75 3.02
CA ALA A 15 -17.53 -5.26 2.31
C ALA A 15 -16.22 -5.65 3.00
N GLU A 16 -16.17 -5.59 4.33
CA GLU A 16 -15.01 -6.03 5.13
C GLU A 16 -14.73 -7.53 4.97
N LYS A 17 -15.79 -8.37 4.96
CA LYS A 17 -15.66 -9.81 4.71
C LYS A 17 -15.13 -10.10 3.31
N LEU A 18 -15.65 -9.41 2.29
CA LEU A 18 -15.19 -9.55 0.91
C LEU A 18 -13.71 -9.13 0.77
N TYR A 19 -13.36 -7.97 1.31
CA TYR A 19 -11.97 -7.49 1.33
C TYR A 19 -11.04 -8.51 1.97
N LYS A 20 -11.42 -9.07 3.13
CA LYS A 20 -10.62 -10.08 3.82
C LYS A 20 -10.45 -11.35 2.99
N ALA A 21 -11.51 -11.85 2.36
CA ALA A 21 -11.46 -13.03 1.51
C ALA A 21 -10.54 -12.82 0.29
N LEU A 22 -10.67 -11.68 -0.40
CA LEU A 22 -9.82 -11.32 -1.53
C LEU A 22 -8.36 -11.15 -1.11
N HIS A 23 -8.10 -10.49 0.01
CA HIS A 23 -6.76 -10.33 0.54
C HIS A 23 -6.13 -11.69 0.91
N GLN A 24 -6.89 -12.58 1.56
CA GLN A 24 -6.43 -13.94 1.85
C GLN A 24 -6.07 -14.70 0.57
N ARG A 25 -6.88 -14.59 -0.48
CA ARG A 25 -6.60 -15.22 -1.77
C ARG A 25 -5.36 -14.63 -2.46
N LEU A 26 -5.19 -13.31 -2.40
CA LEU A 26 -4.02 -12.60 -2.92
C LEU A 26 -2.72 -13.05 -2.23
N VAL A 27 -2.77 -13.28 -0.92
CA VAL A 27 -1.64 -13.80 -0.15
C VAL A 27 -1.39 -15.29 -0.46
N ALA A 28 -2.43 -16.13 -0.42
CA ALA A 28 -2.31 -17.58 -0.59
C ALA A 28 -1.85 -17.99 -2.00
N SER A 29 -2.20 -17.21 -3.02
CA SER A 29 -1.73 -17.43 -4.40
C SER A 29 -0.28 -16.97 -4.63
N GLY A 30 0.32 -16.25 -3.68
CA GLY A 30 1.66 -15.65 -3.80
C GLY A 30 1.70 -14.36 -4.62
N GLU A 31 0.57 -13.90 -5.17
CA GLU A 31 0.46 -12.66 -5.94
C GLU A 31 0.84 -11.44 -5.09
N TRP A 32 0.50 -11.43 -3.79
CA TRP A 32 0.96 -10.40 -2.85
C TRP A 32 2.49 -10.25 -2.84
N GLN A 33 3.21 -11.37 -2.73
CA GLN A 33 4.67 -11.35 -2.71
C GLN A 33 5.24 -10.89 -4.06
N ARG A 34 4.62 -11.29 -5.17
CA ARG A 34 5.02 -10.85 -6.52
C ARG A 34 4.84 -9.35 -6.69
N LEU A 35 3.71 -8.79 -6.25
CA LEU A 35 3.46 -7.34 -6.26
C LEU A 35 4.46 -6.59 -5.37
N ALA A 36 4.78 -7.12 -4.18
CA ALA A 36 5.76 -6.52 -3.29
C ALA A 36 7.18 -6.47 -3.91
N ILE A 37 7.61 -7.55 -4.57
CA ILE A 37 8.89 -7.62 -5.28
C ILE A 37 8.90 -6.64 -6.47
N LEU A 38 7.81 -6.60 -7.25
CA LEU A 38 7.66 -5.68 -8.38
C LEU A 38 7.74 -4.22 -7.92
N LEU A 39 6.99 -3.85 -6.89
CA LEU A 39 7.01 -2.52 -6.30
C LEU A 39 8.44 -2.15 -5.89
N ARG A 40 9.11 -3.03 -5.13
CA ARG A 40 10.49 -2.77 -4.68
C ARG A 40 11.43 -2.54 -5.86
N ARG A 41 11.39 -3.43 -6.86
CA ARG A 41 12.21 -3.32 -8.07
C ARG A 41 11.97 -1.99 -8.81
N MET A 42 10.73 -1.60 -9.03
CA MET A 42 10.41 -0.35 -9.71
C MET A 42 10.89 0.88 -8.94
N LEU A 43 10.74 0.87 -7.61
CA LEU A 43 11.22 1.96 -6.75
C LEU A 43 12.76 2.07 -6.72
N ASP A 44 13.46 0.94 -6.81
CA ASP A 44 14.91 0.89 -6.94
C ASP A 44 15.35 1.39 -8.34
N GLU A 45 14.74 0.90 -9.41
CA GLU A 45 15.07 1.24 -10.81
C GLU A 45 14.83 2.72 -11.15
N CYS A 46 13.76 3.33 -10.63
CA CYS A 46 13.50 4.76 -10.83
C CYS A 46 14.30 5.67 -9.88
N GLY A 47 15.14 5.11 -9.00
CA GLY A 47 15.98 5.85 -8.05
C GLY A 47 15.23 6.42 -6.84
N TRP A 48 13.94 6.14 -6.69
CA TRP A 48 13.14 6.62 -5.55
C TRP A 48 13.66 6.08 -4.23
N ALA A 49 14.03 4.80 -4.16
CA ALA A 49 14.55 4.20 -2.93
C ALA A 49 15.83 4.89 -2.42
N THR A 50 16.74 5.25 -3.33
CA THR A 50 17.95 6.00 -3.02
C THR A 50 17.62 7.43 -2.57
N SER A 51 16.67 8.10 -3.24
CA SER A 51 16.20 9.43 -2.84
C SER A 51 15.62 9.43 -1.42
N LEU A 52 14.82 8.43 -1.08
CA LEU A 52 14.25 8.29 0.26
C LEU A 52 15.32 8.03 1.32
N GLN A 53 16.32 7.20 1.02
CA GLN A 53 17.46 6.96 1.92
C GLN A 53 18.27 8.24 2.17
N ASN A 54 18.51 9.03 1.12
CA ASN A 54 19.19 10.33 1.26
C ASN A 54 18.38 11.30 2.13
N THR A 55 17.05 11.31 1.95
CA THR A 55 16.14 12.10 2.78
C THR A 55 16.22 11.65 4.25
N ALA A 56 16.17 10.35 4.51
CA ALA A 56 16.32 9.79 5.84
C ALA A 56 17.63 10.19 6.52
N ALA A 57 18.76 10.06 5.80
CA ALA A 57 20.07 10.45 6.29
C ALA A 57 20.16 11.95 6.59
N ASN A 58 19.57 12.79 5.74
CA ASN A 58 19.55 14.24 5.93
C ASN A 58 18.68 14.66 7.11
N THR A 59 17.52 14.01 7.31
CA THR A 59 16.65 14.27 8.46
C THR A 59 17.31 13.84 9.76
N ALA A 60 17.92 12.65 9.80
CA ALA A 60 18.62 12.15 10.98
C ALA A 60 19.79 13.06 11.40
N LYS A 61 20.55 13.59 10.43
CA LYS A 61 21.65 14.55 10.69
C LYS A 61 21.18 15.88 11.30
N ARG A 62 19.91 16.25 11.12
CA ARG A 62 19.32 17.48 11.67
C ARG A 62 18.73 17.30 13.07
N GLN A 63 18.53 16.06 13.51
CA GLN A 63 18.05 15.77 14.85
C GLN A 63 19.17 15.93 15.86
N ASN A 64 18.90 16.63 16.96
CA ASN A 64 19.85 16.74 18.08
C ASN A 64 20.04 15.38 18.79
N VAL A 65 18.96 14.58 18.84
CA VAL A 65 18.97 13.18 19.29
C VAL A 65 18.23 12.36 18.23
N PRO A 66 18.89 11.39 17.56
CA PRO A 66 18.25 10.60 16.53
C PRO A 66 17.15 9.71 17.11
N SER A 67 15.95 9.80 16.54
CA SER A 67 14.77 9.03 16.95
C SER A 67 14.22 8.26 15.75
N VAL A 68 14.31 6.93 15.80
CA VAL A 68 13.80 6.05 14.73
C VAL A 68 12.29 6.20 14.54
N PRO A 69 11.44 6.22 15.59
CA PRO A 69 10.00 6.40 15.42
C PRO A 69 9.64 7.72 14.72
N GLU A 70 10.28 8.82 15.12
CA GLU A 70 10.05 10.14 14.51
C GLU A 70 10.51 10.16 13.04
N LEU A 71 11.64 9.53 12.72
CA LEU A 71 12.09 9.36 11.35
C LEU A 71 11.09 8.54 10.53
N VAL A 72 10.53 7.46 11.08
CA VAL A 72 9.52 6.64 10.40
C VAL A 72 8.26 7.46 10.11
N ASP A 73 7.79 8.27 11.05
CA ASP A 73 6.59 9.10 10.85
C ASP A 73 6.79 10.12 9.73
N VAL A 74 7.91 10.86 9.78
CA VAL A 74 8.25 11.87 8.76
C VAL A 74 8.47 11.23 7.39
N LEU A 75 9.23 10.14 7.34
CA LEU A 75 9.54 9.45 6.08
C LEU A 75 8.33 8.75 5.50
N THR A 76 7.40 8.25 6.32
CA THR A 76 6.16 7.63 5.84
C THR A 76 5.28 8.66 5.13
N ALA A 77 5.15 9.86 5.69
CA ALA A 77 4.42 10.94 5.04
C ALA A 77 5.09 11.34 3.72
N HIS A 78 6.40 11.58 3.73
CA HIS A 78 7.18 11.92 2.53
C HIS A 78 7.11 10.82 1.46
N ALA A 79 7.20 9.55 1.85
CA ALA A 79 7.16 8.42 0.93
C ALA A 79 5.81 8.31 0.21
N LYS A 80 4.70 8.59 0.91
CA LYS A 80 3.36 8.59 0.31
C LYS A 80 3.17 9.73 -0.70
N ASP A 81 3.73 10.89 -0.41
CA ASP A 81 3.64 12.08 -1.27
C ASP A 81 4.52 11.97 -2.52
N THR A 82 5.73 11.41 -2.36
CA THR A 82 6.74 11.33 -3.43
C THR A 82 6.69 10.05 -4.25
N LEU A 83 5.71 9.17 -4.01
CA LEU A 83 5.56 7.92 -4.75
C LEU A 83 5.35 8.23 -6.24
N PRO A 84 6.20 7.73 -7.17
CA PRO A 84 6.08 8.08 -8.57
C PRO A 84 4.74 7.59 -9.16
N PRO A 85 4.00 8.45 -9.89
CA PRO A 85 2.67 8.09 -10.40
C PRO A 85 2.67 6.84 -11.27
N HIS A 86 3.69 6.67 -12.12
CA HIS A 86 3.80 5.51 -13.01
C HIS A 86 3.96 4.19 -12.25
N VAL A 87 4.65 4.19 -11.10
CA VAL A 87 4.77 3.00 -10.22
C VAL A 87 3.41 2.68 -9.62
N LYS A 88 2.73 3.69 -9.06
CA LYS A 88 1.40 3.52 -8.47
C LYS A 88 0.39 2.98 -9.48
N THR A 89 0.31 3.59 -10.67
CA THR A 89 -0.60 3.15 -11.74
C THR A 89 -0.32 1.71 -12.14
N HIS A 90 0.95 1.35 -12.38
CA HIS A 90 1.29 -0.02 -12.80
C HIS A 90 0.91 -1.08 -11.75
N LEU A 91 1.13 -0.79 -10.46
CA LEU A 91 0.75 -1.69 -9.37
C LEU A 91 -0.77 -1.80 -9.23
N LEU A 92 -1.50 -0.70 -9.41
CA LEU A 92 -2.96 -0.70 -9.39
C LEU A 92 -3.52 -1.49 -10.57
N ASP A 93 -2.97 -1.35 -11.78
CA ASP A 93 -3.39 -2.14 -12.93
C ASP A 93 -3.24 -3.65 -12.66
N LYS A 94 -2.11 -4.08 -12.08
CA LYS A 94 -1.88 -5.48 -11.71
C LYS A 94 -2.83 -5.98 -10.63
N LEU A 95 -3.19 -5.11 -9.68
CA LEU A 95 -4.17 -5.43 -8.65
C LEU A 95 -5.57 -5.53 -9.24
N SER A 96 -5.97 -4.62 -10.14
CA SER A 96 -7.24 -4.69 -10.88
C SER A 96 -7.32 -5.95 -11.73
N ASP A 97 -6.27 -6.27 -12.50
CA ASP A 97 -6.17 -7.53 -13.26
C ASP A 97 -6.37 -8.76 -12.36
N PHE A 98 -5.86 -8.73 -11.13
CA PHE A 98 -6.08 -9.80 -10.15
C PHE A 98 -7.54 -9.82 -9.67
N LEU A 99 -8.10 -8.66 -9.32
CA LEU A 99 -9.48 -8.57 -8.84
C LEU A 99 -10.47 -9.06 -9.89
N ASP A 100 -10.35 -8.63 -11.14
CA ASP A 100 -11.24 -9.02 -12.23
C ASP A 100 -11.28 -10.54 -12.39
N ARG A 101 -10.10 -11.17 -12.49
CA ARG A 101 -9.97 -12.64 -12.56
C ARG A 101 -10.54 -13.39 -11.36
N ASN A 102 -10.61 -12.76 -10.19
CA ASN A 102 -11.03 -13.41 -8.95
C ASN A 102 -12.46 -13.08 -8.54
N LEU A 103 -13.08 -12.11 -9.20
CA LEU A 103 -14.47 -11.72 -9.04
C LEU A 103 -15.37 -12.32 -10.13
N GLU A 104 -14.84 -12.64 -11.32
CA GLU A 104 -15.56 -13.38 -12.36
C GLU A 104 -15.77 -14.87 -12.00
N ASP A 105 -14.87 -15.44 -11.19
CA ASP A 105 -14.95 -16.81 -10.67
C ASP A 105 -15.77 -16.94 -9.36
N ALA A 106 -16.48 -15.88 -8.93
CA ALA A 106 -17.20 -15.81 -7.65
C ALA A 106 -18.73 -15.90 -7.79
#